data_AF-A0A953QFH8-F1
#
_entry.id   AF-A0A953QFH8-F1
#
_cell.length_a   1.000
_cell.length_b   1.000
_cell.length_c   1.000
_cell.angle_alpha   90.00
_cell.angle_beta   90.00
_cell.angle_gamma   90.00
#
_symmetry.space_group_name_H-M   'P 1'
#
loop_
_entity.id
_entity.type
_entity.pdbx_description
1 polymer ?
#
loop_
_entity_poly.entity_id
_entity_poly.type
_entity_poly.pdbx_seq_one_letter_code
_entity_poly.pdbx_strand_id
1 'polypeptide(L)'
;MTTDQSGDKLDRLFAEYREACPDPEAGAGFMPGLWQRIDARRASNVVMLRRIAQVCVGATLALTLLMGAVLIPRFERAPVYSTTYVDTIAADHPNTYVDILTGDIK
;
A
#
# COMPACT_ATOMS: atom_id res chain seq x y z
N MET A 1 -4.98 -34.49 -32.18
CA MET A 1 -4.32 -35.73 -31.73
C MET A 1 -2.85 -35.42 -31.40
N THR A 2 -2.59 -34.63 -30.35
CA THR A 2 -1.23 -34.13 -30.02
C THR A 2 -0.96 -34.05 -28.51
N THR A 3 -1.93 -34.40 -27.66
CA THR A 3 -1.80 -34.34 -26.20
C THR A 3 -1.02 -35.52 -25.61
N ASP A 4 -1.05 -36.70 -26.25
CA ASP A 4 -0.34 -37.91 -25.77
C ASP A 4 1.18 -37.75 -25.80
N GLN A 5 1.72 -37.13 -26.86
CA GLN A 5 3.18 -36.99 -27.02
C GLN A 5 3.84 -36.12 -25.96
N SER A 6 3.10 -35.17 -25.38
CA SER A 6 3.59 -34.33 -24.28
C SER A 6 3.62 -35.09 -22.96
N GLY A 7 2.65 -35.98 -22.73
CA GLY A 7 2.61 -36.86 -21.55
C GLY A 7 3.79 -37.82 -21.53
N ASP A 8 4.01 -38.54 -22.63
CA ASP A 8 5.11 -39.50 -22.77
C ASP A 8 6.49 -38.86 -22.57
N LYS A 9 6.66 -37.62 -23.07
CA LYS A 9 7.91 -36.88 -22.90
C LYS A 9 8.15 -36.47 -21.45
N LEU A 10 7.10 -36.06 -20.72
CA LEU A 10 7.20 -35.74 -19.29
C LEU A 10 7.49 -36.99 -18.47
N ASP A 11 6.82 -38.11 -18.75
CA ASP A 11 7.02 -39.35 -18.02
C ASP A 11 8.45 -39.88 -18.19
N ARG A 12 9.00 -39.77 -19.39
CA ARG A 12 10.41 -40.10 -19.65
C ARG A 12 11.37 -39.19 -18.88
N LEU A 13 11.09 -37.89 -18.83
CA LEU A 13 11.90 -36.92 -18.08
C LEU A 13 11.86 -37.21 -16.57
N PHE A 14 10.69 -37.57 -16.03
CA PHE A 14 10.55 -37.91 -14.63
C PHE A 14 11.21 -39.25 -14.27
N ALA A 15 11.24 -40.21 -15.20
CA ALA A 15 11.97 -41.45 -15.02
C ALA A 15 13.48 -41.20 -14.93
N GLU A 16 14.03 -40.43 -15.88
CA GLU A 16 15.45 -40.05 -15.89
C GLU A 16 15.84 -39.23 -14.65
N TYR A 17 14.98 -38.30 -14.23
CA TYR A 17 15.17 -37.53 -12.99
C TYR A 17 15.20 -38.42 -11.75
N ARG A 18 14.33 -39.44 -11.68
CA ARG A 18 14.26 -40.38 -10.56
C ARG A 18 15.45 -41.34 -10.53
N GLU A 19 16.00 -41.70 -11.68
CA GLU A 19 17.24 -42.47 -11.76
C GLU A 19 18.46 -41.65 -11.34
N ALA A 20 18.49 -40.36 -11.68
CA ALA A 20 19.60 -39.45 -11.34
C ALA A 20 19.60 -39.02 -9.86
N CYS A 21 18.44 -39.01 -9.19
CA CYS A 21 18.31 -38.66 -7.79
C CYS A 21 18.18 -39.94 -6.95
N PRO A 22 19.20 -40.34 -6.16
CA PRO A 22 19.05 -41.45 -5.23
C PRO A 22 17.90 -41.17 -4.27
N ASP A 23 17.05 -42.17 -4.05
CA ASP A 23 15.86 -42.03 -3.21
C ASP A 23 16.30 -41.55 -1.82
N PRO A 24 15.84 -40.38 -1.35
CA PRO A 24 16.27 -39.87 -0.06
C PRO A 24 15.81 -40.85 1.00
N GLU A 25 16.78 -41.38 1.76
CA GLU A 25 16.52 -42.37 2.80
C GLU A 25 15.51 -41.78 3.79
N ALA A 26 14.27 -42.27 3.74
CA ALA A 26 13.19 -41.87 4.64
C ALA A 26 13.41 -42.48 6.03
N GLY A 27 14.58 -42.21 6.62
CA GLY A 27 14.91 -42.62 7.98
C GLY A 27 14.06 -41.85 8.98
N ALA A 28 13.91 -42.40 10.18
CA ALA A 28 13.08 -41.82 11.25
C ALA A 28 13.44 -40.35 11.62
N GLY A 29 14.65 -39.88 11.27
CA GLY A 29 15.09 -38.50 11.47
C GLY A 29 14.87 -37.54 10.28
N PHE A 30 14.41 -38.03 9.12
CA PHE A 30 14.25 -37.22 7.91
C PHE A 30 13.19 -36.14 8.08
N MET A 31 11.98 -36.53 8.51
CA MET A 31 10.87 -35.59 8.71
C MET A 31 11.17 -34.53 9.79
N PRO A 32 11.67 -34.88 10.99
CA PRO A 32 12.05 -33.89 12.00
C PRO A 32 13.10 -32.89 11.50
N GLY A 33 14.15 -33.38 10.82
CA GLY A 33 15.22 -32.53 10.30
C GLY A 33 14.76 -31.61 9.16
N LEU A 34 13.87 -32.11 8.30
CA LEU A 34 13.27 -31.32 7.22
C LEU A 34 12.41 -30.18 7.77
N TRP A 35 11.53 -30.50 8.72
CA TRP A 35 10.68 -29.52 9.40
C TRP A 35 11.49 -28.43 10.10
N GLN A 36 12.53 -28.82 10.82
CA GLN A 36 13.39 -27.88 11.53
C GLN A 36 14.10 -26.90 10.57
N ARG A 37 14.49 -27.35 9.37
CA ARG A 37 15.06 -26.48 8.31
C ARG A 37 14.03 -25.55 7.69
N ILE A 38 12.79 -26.01 7.49
CA ILE A 38 11.68 -25.21 6.98
C ILE A 38 11.34 -24.09 7.98
N ASP A 39 11.24 -24.44 9.26
CA ASP A 39 10.92 -23.48 10.31
C ASP A 39 12.04 -22.46 10.54
N ALA A 40 13.30 -22.89 10.48
CA ALA A 40 14.44 -21.96 10.59
C ALA A 40 14.42 -20.88 9.49
N ARG A 41 14.12 -21.27 8.25
CA ARG A 41 14.00 -20.33 7.11
C ARG A 41 12.76 -19.44 7.19
N ARG A 42 11.65 -19.97 7.71
CA ARG A 42 10.42 -19.19 7.89
C ARG A 42 10.58 -18.15 9.01
N ALA A 43 11.21 -18.53 10.13
CA ALA A 43 11.46 -17.65 11.25
C ALA A 43 12.35 -16.46 10.87
N SER A 44 13.43 -16.68 10.10
CA SER A 44 14.34 -15.59 9.69
C SER A 44 13.63 -14.54 8.83
N ASN A 45 12.79 -14.98 7.89
CA ASN A 45 12.06 -14.08 7.00
C ASN A 45 11.01 -13.25 7.73
N VAL A 46 10.31 -13.87 8.70
CA VAL A 46 9.30 -13.17 9.52
C VAL A 46 9.95 -12.12 10.41
N VAL A 47 11.12 -12.41 11.01
CA VAL A 47 11.85 -11.42 11.83
C VAL A 47 12.33 -10.24 10.97
N MET A 48 12.86 -10.51 9.78
CA MET A 48 13.32 -9.45 8.88
C MET A 48 12.16 -8.56 8.40
N LEU A 49 11.03 -9.18 8.00
CA LEU A 49 9.84 -8.45 7.58
C LEU A 49 9.24 -7.61 8.72
N ARG A 50 9.21 -8.16 9.94
CA ARG A 50 8.78 -7.41 11.13
C ARG A 50 9.68 -6.21 11.40
N ARG A 51 10.99 -6.35 11.24
CA ARG A 51 11.95 -5.26 11.41
C ARG A 51 11.76 -4.16 10.35
N ILE A 52 11.54 -4.54 9.09
CA ILE A 52 11.23 -3.61 8.00
C ILE A 52 9.90 -2.89 8.29
N ALA A 53 8.88 -3.62 8.72
CA ALA A 53 7.59 -3.03 9.08
C ALA A 53 7.72 -2.01 10.23
N GLN A 54 8.49 -2.32 11.27
CA GLN A 54 8.75 -1.39 12.37
C GLN A 54 9.48 -0.12 11.91
N VAL A 55 10.47 -0.25 11.03
CA VAL A 55 11.17 0.90 10.45
C VAL A 55 10.23 1.72 9.57
N CYS A 56 9.41 1.09 8.73
CA CYS A 56 8.41 1.78 7.91
C CYS A 56 7.40 2.54 8.75
N VAL A 57 6.84 1.91 9.80
CA VAL A 57 5.88 2.57 10.70
C VAL A 57 6.54 3.72 11.46
N GLY A 58 7.78 3.56 11.92
CA GLY A 58 8.54 4.65 12.53
C GLY A 58 8.79 5.80 11.55
N ALA A 59 9.14 5.50 10.31
CA ALA A 59 9.41 6.48 9.27
C ALA A 59 8.15 7.26 8.87
N THR A 60 7.00 6.57 8.70
CA THR A 60 5.74 7.24 8.39
C THR A 60 5.29 8.13 9.55
N LEU A 61 5.43 7.67 10.79
CA LEU A 61 5.08 8.48 11.98
C LEU A 61 5.99 9.70 12.12
N ALA A 62 7.29 9.58 11.84
CA ALA A 62 8.19 10.72 11.81
C ALA A 62 7.83 11.71 10.68
N LEU A 63 7.49 11.20 9.50
CA LEU A 63 7.13 12.02 8.34
C LEU A 63 5.79 12.74 8.54
N THR A 64 4.79 12.10 9.16
CA THR A 64 3.52 12.75 9.48
C THR A 64 3.69 13.83 10.55
N LEU A 65 4.52 13.59 11.57
CA LEU A 65 4.86 14.62 12.57
C LEU A 65 5.59 15.80 11.93
N LEU A 66 6.57 15.54 11.06
CA LEU A 66 7.30 16.58 10.36
C LEU A 66 6.38 17.40 9.44
N MET A 67 5.50 16.71 8.70
CA MET A 67 4.51 17.36 7.86
C MET A 67 3.57 18.23 8.70
N GLY A 68 3.03 17.72 9.80
CA GLY A 68 2.19 18.49 10.72
C GLY A 68 2.90 19.72 11.28
N ALA A 69 4.13 19.58 11.76
CA ALA A 69 4.92 20.67 12.30
C ALA A 69 5.20 21.79 11.27
N VAL A 70 5.30 21.45 9.99
CA VAL A 70 5.50 22.43 8.91
C VAL A 70 4.18 23.04 8.43
N LEU A 71 3.11 22.24 8.34
CA LEU A 71 1.84 22.67 7.75
C LEU A 71 1.00 23.51 8.71
N ILE A 72 0.96 23.18 10.01
CA ILE A 72 0.19 23.90 11.03
C ILE A 72 0.56 25.41 11.07
N PRO A 73 1.83 25.81 11.26
CA PRO A 73 2.19 27.24 11.27
C PRO A 73 2.04 27.91 9.90
N ARG A 74 1.95 27.14 8.81
CA ARG A 74 1.67 27.69 7.48
C ARG A 74 0.19 27.98 7.26
N PHE A 75 -0.72 27.18 7.82
CA PHE A 75 -2.14 27.48 7.78
C PHE A 75 -2.52 28.66 8.68
N GLU A 76 -1.87 28.84 9.82
CA GLU A 76 -2.09 30.03 10.65
C GLU A 76 -1.61 31.33 9.99
N ARG A 77 -0.59 31.24 9.13
CA ARG A 77 -0.05 32.40 8.39
C ARG A 77 -0.74 32.64 7.03
N ALA A 78 -1.44 31.65 6.50
CA ALA A 78 -2.21 31.81 5.29
C ALA A 78 -3.56 32.46 5.65
N PRO A 79 -3.97 33.56 4.99
CA PRO A 79 -5.34 34.04 5.12
C PRO A 79 -6.27 33.00 4.49
N VAL A 80 -6.89 32.14 5.31
CA VAL A 80 -7.64 30.96 4.85
C VAL A 80 -8.90 31.32 4.05
N TYR A 81 -9.46 32.53 4.19
CA TYR A 81 -10.53 33.05 3.33
C TYR A 81 -10.50 34.58 3.36
N SER A 82 -9.91 35.23 2.35
CA SER A 82 -10.12 36.69 2.18
C SER A 82 -11.36 37.02 1.35
N THR A 83 -12.00 36.01 0.74
CA THR A 83 -13.21 36.17 -0.07
C THR A 83 -14.00 34.86 0.00
N THR A 84 -15.05 34.85 0.80
CA THR A 84 -16.04 33.76 0.82
C THR A 84 -16.97 33.93 -0.37
N TYR A 85 -17.51 32.85 -0.96
CA TYR A 85 -18.45 32.92 -2.10
C TYR A 85 -19.63 33.90 -1.89
N VAL A 86 -20.07 34.08 -0.65
CA VAL A 86 -21.09 35.07 -0.26
C VAL A 86 -20.59 36.51 -0.46
N ASP A 87 -19.30 36.76 -0.24
CA ASP A 87 -18.65 38.06 -0.43
C ASP A 87 -18.54 38.42 -1.92
N THR A 88 -18.28 37.43 -2.80
CA THR A 88 -18.32 37.67 -4.26
C THR A 88 -19.72 38.02 -4.77
N ILE A 89 -20.78 37.43 -4.20
CA ILE A 89 -22.16 37.73 -4.60
C ILE A 89 -22.59 39.11 -4.09
N ALA A 90 -22.23 39.45 -2.85
CA ALA A 90 -22.55 40.74 -2.25
C ALA A 90 -21.83 41.90 -2.97
N ALA A 91 -20.60 41.69 -3.43
CA ALA A 91 -19.85 42.67 -4.21
C ALA A 91 -20.45 42.88 -5.62
N ASP A 92 -21.05 41.85 -6.22
CA ASP A 92 -21.66 41.91 -7.55
C ASP A 92 -23.09 42.49 -7.52
N HIS A 93 -23.78 42.40 -6.39
CA HIS A 93 -25.13 42.95 -6.18
C HIS A 93 -25.17 43.90 -4.96
N PRO A 94 -24.46 45.04 -5.00
CA PRO A 94 -24.57 46.04 -3.96
C PRO A 94 -25.96 46.65 -4.04
N ASN A 95 -26.85 46.21 -3.16
CA ASN A 95 -28.08 46.93 -2.81
C ASN A 95 -29.14 47.06 -3.92
N THR A 96 -29.17 46.17 -4.91
CA THR A 96 -30.28 46.12 -5.88
C THR A 96 -31.63 45.98 -5.17
N TYR A 97 -31.72 45.19 -4.09
CA TYR A 97 -32.97 44.95 -3.35
C TYR A 97 -33.58 46.21 -2.71
N VAL A 98 -32.76 47.15 -2.22
CA VAL A 98 -33.29 48.41 -1.65
C VAL A 98 -33.72 49.40 -2.73
N ASP A 99 -33.15 49.33 -3.93
CA ASP A 99 -33.52 50.19 -5.06
C ASP A 99 -34.90 49.80 -5.64
N ILE A 100 -35.18 48.50 -5.78
CA ILE A 100 -36.48 47.99 -6.25
C ILE A 100 -37.62 48.25 -5.26
N LEU A 101 -37.33 48.28 -3.95
CA LEU A 101 -38.32 48.61 -2.92
C LEU A 101 -38.53 50.12 -2.76
N THR A 102 -37.53 50.93 -3.10
CA THR A 102 -37.62 52.40 -3.04
C THR A 102 -38.33 52.98 -4.27
N GLY A 103 -38.56 52.16 -5.32
CA GLY A 103 -39.48 52.49 -6.40
C GLY A 103 -38.99 53.58 -7.36
N ASP A 104 -37.70 53.86 -7.39
CA ASP A 104 -37.09 54.74 -8.40
C ASP A 104 -36.64 53.89 -9.59
N ILE A 105 -37.60 53.46 -10.40
CA ILE A 105 -37.33 52.86 -11.70
C ILE A 105 -37.55 53.96 -12.75
N LYS A 106 -36.45 54.47 -13.33
CA LYS A 106 -36.47 55.26 -14.57
C LYS A 106 -35.68 54.56 -15.65
#